data_AF-A0A8H7TRJ9-F1
#
_entry.id   AF-A0A8H7TRJ9-F1
#
_cell.length_a   1.000
_cell.length_b   1.000
_cell.length_c   1.000
_cell.angle_alpha   90.00
_cell.angle_beta   90.00
_cell.angle_gamma   90.00
#
_symmetry.space_group_name_H-M   'P 1'
#
loop_
_entity.id
_entity.type
_entity.pdbx_description
1 polymer ?
#
loop_
_entity_poly.entity_id
_entity_poly.type
_entity_poly.pdbx_seq_one_letter_code
_entity_poly.pdbx_strand_id
1 'polypeptide(L)'
;MAGATARKNAKPKPQAASAKKGSPPAPFKEPPEVLQPFIDTLSSKHVYVAHIDSKPAAFKRKLFLVPIAMNIGVVALFALRMYYILPYYWKLMMSGFGNPNETTFPVESSTWAELGFEILKRGFTMFFDFLLFVFVWPWPVEFVAGVAHGNPTRWRWNVGFREKEIYVRRSRDWDVGLGDILKHDESRRIFTAYIQQATSPCCRNRRPATY
;
A
#
# COMPACT_ATOMS: atom_id res chain seq x y z
N MET A 1 -0.42 72.81 20.61
CA MET A 1 -0.69 71.72 19.64
C MET A 1 0.54 70.83 19.58
N ALA A 2 0.61 69.77 20.38
CA ALA A 2 1.62 68.72 20.24
C ALA A 2 1.01 67.42 20.77
N GLY A 3 0.64 66.53 19.84
CA GLY A 3 -0.02 65.26 20.13
C GLY A 3 0.95 64.22 20.70
N ALA A 4 0.52 63.56 21.76
CA ALA A 4 1.24 62.46 22.40
C ALA A 4 1.19 61.18 21.54
N THR A 5 2.37 60.57 21.32
CA THR A 5 2.50 59.27 20.64
C THR A 5 2.35 58.13 21.64
N ALA A 6 1.30 57.33 21.48
CA ALA A 6 1.01 56.15 22.31
C ALA A 6 1.95 54.98 21.97
N ARG A 7 2.71 54.49 22.97
CA ARG A 7 3.48 53.23 22.89
C ARG A 7 2.52 52.03 22.97
N LYS A 8 2.48 51.20 21.92
CA LYS A 8 1.71 49.95 21.89
C LYS A 8 2.40 48.87 22.75
N ASN A 9 1.64 48.32 23.70
CA ASN A 9 2.01 47.14 24.50
C ASN A 9 2.25 45.92 23.60
N ALA A 10 3.47 45.39 23.63
CA ALA A 10 3.79 44.09 23.03
C ALA A 10 3.35 42.97 23.99
N LYS A 11 2.51 42.05 23.50
CA LYS A 11 2.14 40.82 24.23
C LYS A 11 3.38 39.94 24.44
N PRO A 12 3.59 39.35 25.63
CA PRO A 12 4.71 38.44 25.85
C PRO A 12 4.54 37.16 25.03
N LYS A 13 5.62 36.80 24.33
CA LYS A 13 5.78 35.55 23.58
C LYS A 13 5.72 34.38 24.59
N PRO A 14 4.98 33.28 24.34
CA PRO A 14 4.95 32.15 25.26
C PRO A 14 6.37 31.58 25.39
N GLN A 15 6.92 31.62 26.61
CA GLN A 15 8.17 30.95 26.92
C GLN A 15 8.01 29.45 26.66
N ALA A 16 8.90 28.88 25.85
CA ALA A 16 9.02 27.45 25.68
C ALA A 16 9.37 26.84 27.05
N ALA A 17 8.43 26.09 27.64
CA ALA A 17 8.70 25.29 28.81
C ALA A 17 9.89 24.37 28.51
N SER A 18 10.89 24.39 29.37
CA SER A 18 12.05 23.50 29.31
C SER A 18 11.57 22.05 29.29
N ALA A 19 11.72 21.39 28.15
CA ALA A 19 11.39 19.98 28.00
C ALA A 19 12.20 19.16 29.01
N LYS A 20 11.53 18.29 29.79
CA LYS A 20 12.21 17.31 30.64
C LYS A 20 13.05 16.40 29.72
N LYS A 21 14.25 16.00 30.15
CA LYS A 21 15.07 15.03 29.40
C LYS A 21 14.24 13.75 29.21
N GLY A 22 13.86 13.45 27.97
CA GLY A 22 13.05 12.28 27.61
C GLY A 22 11.60 12.57 27.21
N SER A 23 11.07 13.79 27.43
CA SER A 23 9.74 14.15 26.94
C SER A 23 9.77 14.46 25.43
N PRO A 24 8.70 14.17 24.68
CA PRO A 24 8.61 14.50 23.26
C PRO A 24 8.90 15.99 23.01
N PRO A 25 9.63 16.36 21.94
CA PRO A 25 9.85 17.77 21.62
C PRO A 25 8.52 18.44 21.23
N ALA A 26 8.34 19.71 21.55
CA ALA A 26 7.19 20.48 21.05
C ALA A 26 7.16 20.41 19.50
N PRO A 27 5.99 20.22 18.86
CA PRO A 27 4.62 20.30 19.39
C PRO A 27 4.03 18.97 19.92
N PHE A 28 4.84 17.91 20.02
CA PHE A 28 4.36 16.59 20.43
C PHE A 28 4.06 16.56 21.94
N LYS A 29 3.06 15.76 22.31
CA LYS A 29 2.65 15.53 23.70
C LYS A 29 2.69 14.04 23.99
N GLU A 30 2.90 13.70 25.25
CA GLU A 30 2.77 12.32 25.69
C GLU A 30 1.31 11.84 25.53
N PRO A 31 1.13 10.57 25.16
CA PRO A 31 -0.20 10.00 25.02
C PRO A 31 -0.90 9.92 26.40
N PRO A 32 -2.24 10.08 26.46
CA PRO A 32 -2.99 9.87 27.69
C PRO A 32 -2.81 8.44 28.24
N GLU A 33 -2.77 8.30 29.58
CA GLU A 33 -2.59 7.01 30.27
C GLU A 33 -3.63 5.95 29.87
N VAL A 34 -4.84 6.37 29.49
CA VAL A 34 -5.92 5.47 29.01
C VAL A 34 -5.50 4.68 27.76
N LEU A 35 -4.57 5.20 26.95
CA LEU A 35 -4.07 4.51 25.76
C LEU A 35 -2.89 3.58 26.05
N GLN A 36 -2.38 3.54 27.29
CA GLN A 36 -1.21 2.74 27.64
C GLN A 36 -1.37 1.25 27.31
N PRO A 37 -2.52 0.58 27.60
CA PRO A 37 -2.71 -0.82 27.25
C PRO A 37 -2.63 -1.09 25.75
N PHE A 38 -3.00 -0.10 24.91
CA PHE A 38 -2.88 -0.20 23.46
C PHE A 38 -1.42 0.00 23.02
N ILE A 39 -0.73 0.98 23.60
CA ILE A 39 0.67 1.31 23.28
C ILE A 39 1.60 0.14 23.63
N ASP A 40 1.36 -0.54 24.76
CA ASP A 40 2.17 -1.67 25.22
C ASP A 40 2.12 -2.87 24.26
N THR A 41 1.11 -2.95 23.38
CA THR A 41 1.04 -3.98 22.33
C THR A 41 1.89 -3.65 21.09
N LEU A 42 2.36 -2.41 20.96
CA LEU A 42 3.12 -1.94 19.80
C LEU A 42 4.62 -2.10 20.02
N SER A 43 5.33 -2.64 19.02
CA SER A 43 6.79 -2.77 19.07
C SER A 43 7.46 -1.39 18.95
N SER A 44 8.35 -1.04 19.89
CA SER A 44 9.11 0.22 19.91
C SER A 44 10.07 0.43 18.73
N LYS A 45 10.27 -0.61 17.89
CA LYS A 45 11.15 -0.55 16.72
C LYS A 45 10.57 0.22 15.53
N HIS A 46 9.27 0.47 15.53
CA HIS A 46 8.57 1.06 14.40
C HIS A 46 7.87 2.36 14.78
N VAL A 47 7.67 3.21 13.78
CA VAL A 47 6.84 4.41 13.90
C VAL A 47 5.41 4.06 13.50
N TYR A 48 4.45 4.37 14.37
CA TYR A 48 3.03 4.12 14.09
C TYR A 48 2.26 5.42 13.98
N VAL A 49 1.32 5.45 13.03
CA VAL A 49 0.31 6.49 12.90
C VAL A 49 -1.04 5.86 13.19
N ALA A 50 -1.65 6.24 14.31
CA ALA A 50 -2.98 5.79 14.70
C ALA A 50 -4.03 6.87 14.44
N HIS A 51 -5.18 6.48 13.90
CA HIS A 51 -6.33 7.35 13.69
C HIS A 51 -7.62 6.62 14.08
N ILE A 52 -8.53 7.33 14.73
CA ILE A 52 -9.86 6.83 15.09
C ILE A 52 -10.82 7.17 13.95
N ASP A 53 -11.22 6.15 13.19
CA ASP A 53 -12.23 6.29 12.15
C ASP A 53 -13.63 6.14 12.74
N SER A 54 -14.38 7.24 12.74
CA SER A 54 -15.75 7.36 13.23
C SER A 54 -16.80 7.26 12.11
N LYS A 55 -16.44 6.80 10.90
CA LYS A 55 -17.40 6.62 9.81
C LYS A 55 -18.38 5.48 10.13
N PRO A 56 -19.64 5.58 9.65
CA PRO A 56 -20.64 4.53 9.88
C PRO A 56 -20.21 3.17 9.36
N ALA A 57 -20.60 2.08 10.04
CA ALA A 57 -20.23 0.73 9.62
C ALA A 57 -20.77 0.39 8.22
N ALA A 58 -21.97 0.86 7.89
CA ALA A 58 -22.57 0.67 6.56
C ALA A 58 -21.73 1.30 5.43
N PHE A 59 -21.14 2.47 5.68
CA PHE A 59 -20.27 3.14 4.73
C PHE A 59 -18.97 2.34 4.50
N LYS A 60 -18.36 1.86 5.59
CA LYS A 60 -17.15 1.02 5.54
C LYS A 60 -17.38 -0.29 4.79
N ARG A 61 -18.56 -0.91 4.95
CA ARG A 61 -18.95 -2.13 4.20
C ARG A 61 -19.02 -1.87 2.69
N LYS A 62 -19.64 -0.76 2.27
CA LYS A 62 -19.72 -0.39 0.85
C LYS A 62 -18.32 -0.16 0.26
N LEU A 63 -17.45 0.54 0.99
CA LEU A 63 -16.07 0.74 0.57
C LEU A 63 -15.29 -0.57 0.44
N PHE A 64 -15.52 -1.53 1.33
CA PHE A 64 -14.85 -2.84 1.27
C PHE A 64 -15.44 -3.77 0.20
N LEU A 65 -16.70 -3.56 -0.20
CA LEU A 65 -17.32 -4.32 -1.28
C LEU A 65 -16.66 -4.07 -2.63
N VAL A 66 -16.18 -2.85 -2.88
CA VAL A 66 -15.51 -2.49 -4.14
C VAL A 66 -14.28 -3.38 -4.43
N PRO A 67 -13.27 -3.48 -3.53
CA PRO A 67 -12.13 -4.36 -3.77
C PRO A 67 -12.53 -5.84 -3.75
N ILE A 68 -13.55 -6.27 -3.00
CA ILE A 68 -14.04 -7.66 -3.07
C ILE A 68 -14.55 -7.95 -4.49
N ALA A 69 -15.46 -7.12 -5.00
CA ALA A 69 -16.06 -7.30 -6.32
C ALA A 69 -15.00 -7.26 -7.43
N MET A 70 -14.03 -6.34 -7.34
CA MET A 70 -12.91 -6.26 -8.26
C MET A 70 -12.07 -7.55 -8.24
N ASN A 71 -11.71 -8.07 -7.07
CA ASN A 71 -10.91 -9.30 -6.96
C ASN A 71 -11.69 -10.54 -7.45
N ILE A 72 -12.98 -10.63 -7.17
CA ILE A 72 -13.84 -11.70 -7.73
C ILE A 72 -13.85 -11.61 -9.26
N GLY A 73 -14.00 -10.41 -9.82
CA GLY A 73 -13.94 -10.18 -11.26
C GLY A 73 -12.61 -10.61 -11.87
N VAL A 74 -11.49 -10.24 -11.25
CA VAL A 74 -10.14 -10.66 -11.68
C VAL A 74 -10.00 -12.18 -11.64
N VAL A 75 -10.40 -12.83 -10.54
CA VAL A 75 -10.33 -14.30 -10.42
C VAL A 75 -11.21 -14.99 -11.46
N ALA A 76 -12.42 -14.49 -11.70
CA ALA A 76 -13.32 -15.05 -12.71
C ALA A 76 -12.75 -14.93 -14.12
N LEU A 77 -12.21 -13.76 -14.47
CA LEU A 77 -11.55 -13.55 -15.77
C LEU A 77 -10.30 -14.41 -15.92
N PHE A 78 -9.52 -14.58 -14.85
CA PHE A 78 -8.34 -15.43 -14.85
C PHE A 78 -8.71 -16.91 -15.02
N ALA A 79 -9.73 -17.39 -14.31
CA ALA A 79 -10.26 -18.74 -14.45
C ALA A 79 -10.81 -18.99 -15.88
N LEU A 80 -11.55 -18.03 -16.44
CA LEU A 80 -12.02 -18.08 -17.81
C LEU A 80 -10.86 -18.15 -18.81
N ARG A 81 -9.85 -17.30 -18.64
CA ARG A 81 -8.64 -17.31 -19.48
C ARG A 81 -7.94 -18.66 -19.40
N MET A 82 -7.78 -19.19 -18.19
CA MET A 82 -7.13 -20.47 -17.93
C MET A 82 -7.89 -21.64 -18.56
N TYR A 83 -9.22 -21.63 -18.49
CA TYR A 83 -10.08 -22.63 -19.13
C TYR A 83 -9.86 -22.71 -20.65
N TYR A 84 -9.68 -21.57 -21.34
CA TYR A 84 -9.43 -21.55 -22.78
C TYR A 84 -7.97 -21.83 -23.16
N ILE A 85 -7.00 -21.32 -22.38
CA ILE A 85 -5.59 -21.37 -22.78
C ILE A 85 -4.88 -22.65 -22.34
N LEU A 86 -5.28 -23.30 -21.24
CA LEU A 86 -4.64 -24.55 -20.79
C LEU A 86 -4.70 -25.66 -21.84
N PRO A 87 -5.85 -25.95 -22.48
CA PRO A 87 -5.90 -26.96 -23.54
C PRO A 87 -5.00 -26.60 -24.72
N TYR A 88 -4.87 -25.31 -25.05
CA TYR A 88 -3.98 -24.84 -26.10
C TYR A 88 -2.50 -25.08 -25.76
N TYR A 89 -2.07 -24.76 -24.53
CA TYR A 89 -0.71 -25.06 -24.08
C TYR A 89 -0.43 -26.56 -24.02
N TRP A 90 -1.42 -27.35 -23.62
CA TRP A 90 -1.30 -28.81 -23.64
C TRP A 90 -1.10 -29.36 -25.06
N LYS A 91 -1.88 -28.88 -26.04
CA LYS A 91 -1.70 -29.22 -27.46
C LYS A 91 -0.31 -28.81 -27.98
N LEU A 92 0.19 -27.63 -27.60
CA LEU A 92 1.54 -27.18 -27.96
C LEU A 92 2.63 -28.11 -27.40
N MET A 93 2.49 -28.55 -26.14
CA MET A 93 3.42 -29.52 -25.55
C MET A 93 3.36 -30.86 -26.28
N MET A 94 2.17 -31.38 -26.55
CA MET A 94 1.99 -32.62 -27.33
C MET A 94 2.62 -32.53 -28.72
N SER A 95 2.46 -31.40 -29.41
CA SER A 95 3.09 -31.16 -30.69
C SER A 95 4.61 -31.14 -30.57
N GLY A 96 5.17 -30.59 -29.49
CA GLY A 96 6.60 -30.61 -29.22
C GLY A 96 7.15 -32.02 -28.95
N PHE A 97 6.33 -32.91 -28.36
CA PHE A 97 6.66 -34.32 -28.16
C PHE A 97 6.45 -35.21 -29.39
N GLY A 98 6.18 -34.62 -30.56
CA GLY A 98 6.01 -35.37 -31.81
C GLY A 98 4.63 -36.00 -31.99
N ASN A 99 3.61 -35.59 -31.23
CA ASN A 99 2.22 -35.97 -31.47
C ASN A 99 1.53 -34.89 -32.32
N PRO A 100 1.35 -35.11 -33.65
CA PRO A 100 0.82 -34.09 -34.54
C PRO A 100 -0.60 -33.70 -34.15
N ASN A 101 -0.87 -32.41 -34.08
CA ASN A 101 -2.19 -31.86 -33.79
C ASN A 101 -2.36 -30.48 -34.45
N GLU A 102 -3.48 -29.79 -34.18
CA GLU A 102 -3.80 -28.47 -34.72
C GLU A 102 -2.73 -27.39 -34.46
N THR A 103 -1.84 -27.59 -33.49
CA THR A 103 -0.75 -26.65 -33.16
C THR A 103 0.60 -27.04 -33.78
N THR A 104 0.65 -28.15 -34.52
CA THR A 104 1.85 -28.58 -35.26
C THR A 104 2.01 -27.73 -36.51
N PHE A 105 3.15 -27.04 -36.62
CA PHE A 105 3.45 -26.15 -37.73
C PHE A 105 4.36 -26.86 -38.75
N PRO A 106 4.02 -26.87 -40.06
CA PRO A 106 4.77 -27.61 -41.07
C PRO A 106 6.01 -26.80 -41.52
N VAL A 107 7.06 -26.83 -40.71
CA VAL A 107 8.29 -26.03 -40.92
C VAL A 107 8.92 -26.27 -42.30
N GLU A 108 8.90 -27.50 -42.81
CA GLU A 108 9.55 -27.88 -44.07
C GLU A 108 8.88 -27.28 -45.32
N SER A 109 7.58 -26.99 -45.25
CA SER A 109 6.80 -26.46 -46.38
C SER A 109 6.45 -24.97 -46.23
N SER A 110 6.89 -24.33 -45.16
CA SER A 110 6.50 -22.95 -44.82
C SER A 110 7.60 -21.94 -45.13
N THR A 111 7.19 -20.70 -45.39
CA THR A 111 8.13 -19.59 -45.58
C THR A 111 8.67 -19.07 -44.24
N TRP A 112 9.84 -18.43 -44.26
CA TRP A 112 10.42 -17.79 -43.08
C TRP A 112 9.50 -16.73 -42.46
N ALA A 113 8.69 -16.05 -43.27
CA ALA A 113 7.72 -15.06 -42.81
C ALA A 113 6.57 -15.71 -42.02
N GLU A 114 6.03 -16.83 -42.51
CA GLU A 114 4.98 -17.60 -41.83
C GLU A 114 5.50 -18.18 -40.51
N LEU A 115 6.72 -18.71 -40.51
CA LEU A 115 7.38 -19.22 -39.31
C LEU A 115 7.57 -18.09 -38.27
N GLY A 116 8.08 -16.94 -38.70
CA GLY A 116 8.26 -15.77 -37.84
C GLY A 116 6.95 -15.25 -37.26
N PHE A 117 5.88 -15.20 -38.07
CA PHE A 117 4.56 -14.79 -37.62
C PHE A 117 3.97 -15.75 -36.58
N GLU A 118 4.09 -17.06 -36.80
CA GLU A 118 3.61 -18.06 -35.85
C GLU A 118 4.38 -18.01 -34.52
N ILE A 119 5.70 -17.83 -34.57
CA ILE A 119 6.53 -17.63 -33.37
C ILE A 119 6.08 -16.37 -32.62
N LEU A 120 5.88 -15.25 -33.33
CA LEU A 120 5.47 -14.00 -32.71
C LEU A 120 4.08 -14.12 -32.06
N LYS A 121 3.12 -14.74 -32.74
CA LYS A 121 1.77 -14.98 -32.23
C LYS A 121 1.79 -15.84 -30.95
N ARG A 122 2.54 -16.94 -30.96
CA ARG A 122 2.71 -17.82 -29.78
C ARG A 122 3.41 -17.09 -28.64
N GLY A 123 4.53 -16.44 -28.95
CA GLY A 123 5.34 -15.68 -27.99
C GLY A 123 4.56 -14.54 -27.34
N PHE A 124 3.79 -13.79 -28.11
CA PHE A 124 2.94 -12.72 -27.58
C PHE A 124 1.83 -13.26 -26.67
N THR A 125 1.22 -14.38 -27.04
CA THR A 125 0.19 -15.04 -26.20
C THR A 125 0.79 -15.47 -24.86
N MET A 126 1.94 -16.15 -24.88
CA MET A 126 2.65 -16.58 -23.68
C MET A 126 3.12 -15.40 -22.83
N PHE A 127 3.64 -14.35 -23.46
CA PHE A 127 4.08 -13.14 -22.78
C PHE A 127 2.91 -12.43 -22.08
N PHE A 128 1.77 -12.30 -22.75
CA PHE A 128 0.58 -11.71 -22.16
C PHE A 128 0.08 -12.51 -20.95
N ASP A 129 0.03 -13.83 -21.06
CA ASP A 129 -0.37 -14.69 -19.92
C ASP A 129 0.63 -14.62 -18.77
N PHE A 130 1.92 -14.51 -19.07
CA PHE A 130 2.96 -14.25 -18.08
C PHE A 130 2.74 -12.91 -17.36
N LEU A 131 2.45 -11.82 -18.08
CA LEU A 131 2.16 -10.53 -17.45
C LEU A 131 0.92 -10.59 -16.55
N LEU A 132 -0.14 -11.27 -16.99
CA LEU A 132 -1.33 -11.46 -16.17
C LEU A 132 -1.00 -12.22 -14.88
N PHE A 133 -0.22 -13.29 -14.99
CA PHE A 133 0.15 -14.11 -13.84
C PHE A 133 1.11 -13.39 -12.88
N VAL A 134 2.07 -12.60 -13.38
CA VAL A 134 3.05 -11.94 -12.53
C VAL A 134 2.52 -10.66 -11.91
N PHE A 135 1.73 -9.87 -12.63
CA PHE A 135 1.32 -8.55 -12.17
C PHE A 135 -0.12 -8.48 -11.66
N VAL A 136 -1.04 -9.25 -12.25
CA VAL A 136 -2.47 -9.19 -11.92
C VAL A 136 -2.85 -10.23 -10.89
N TRP A 137 -2.39 -11.47 -11.03
CA TRP A 137 -2.71 -12.56 -10.10
C TRP A 137 -2.28 -12.31 -8.65
N PRO A 138 -1.17 -11.61 -8.33
CA PRO A 138 -0.84 -11.34 -6.93
C PRO A 138 -1.90 -10.49 -6.22
N TRP A 139 -2.71 -9.71 -6.92
CA TRP A 139 -3.69 -8.82 -6.28
C TRP A 139 -4.75 -9.58 -5.47
N PRO A 140 -5.50 -10.55 -6.04
CA PRO A 140 -6.45 -11.35 -5.26
C PRO A 140 -5.76 -12.21 -4.21
N VAL A 141 -4.56 -12.72 -4.51
CA VAL A 141 -3.77 -13.53 -3.55
C VAL A 141 -3.38 -12.68 -2.34
N GLU A 142 -2.81 -11.49 -2.52
CA GLU A 142 -2.46 -10.58 -1.43
C GLU A 142 -3.70 -10.07 -0.68
N PHE A 143 -4.82 -9.88 -1.37
CA PHE A 143 -6.07 -9.44 -0.73
C PHE A 143 -6.63 -10.48 0.25
N VAL A 144 -6.53 -11.77 -0.06
CA VAL A 144 -7.10 -12.87 0.75
C VAL A 144 -6.06 -13.56 1.63
N ALA A 145 -4.83 -13.71 1.15
CA ALA A 145 -3.75 -14.49 1.74
C ALA A 145 -2.47 -13.67 1.98
N GLY A 146 -2.52 -12.34 1.81
CA GLY A 146 -1.33 -11.49 1.89
C GLY A 146 -0.57 -11.63 3.21
N VAL A 147 0.74 -11.87 3.08
CA VAL A 147 1.65 -12.07 4.22
C VAL A 147 2.54 -10.84 4.42
N ALA A 148 2.85 -10.10 3.35
CA ALA A 148 3.88 -9.06 3.36
C ALA A 148 3.47 -7.79 4.12
N HIS A 149 2.22 -7.31 3.94
CA HIS A 149 1.83 -5.96 4.40
C HIS A 149 0.52 -5.92 5.19
N GLY A 150 0.09 -7.09 5.68
CA GLY A 150 -1.19 -7.28 6.36
C GLY A 150 -2.28 -7.76 5.41
N ASN A 151 -3.20 -8.54 5.95
CA ASN A 151 -4.24 -9.20 5.19
C ASN A 151 -5.60 -8.50 5.42
N PRO A 152 -6.14 -7.78 4.42
CA PRO A 152 -7.41 -7.06 4.56
C PRO A 152 -8.58 -7.97 4.94
N THR A 153 -8.65 -9.15 4.33
CA THR A 153 -9.73 -10.12 4.57
C THR A 153 -9.67 -10.66 5.98
N ARG A 154 -8.50 -11.08 6.44
CA ARG A 154 -8.27 -11.57 7.81
C ARG A 154 -8.55 -10.50 8.85
N TRP A 155 -8.16 -9.25 8.58
CA TRP A 155 -8.45 -8.14 9.48
C TRP A 155 -9.96 -7.91 9.62
N ARG A 156 -10.70 -7.93 8.50
CA ARG A 156 -12.17 -7.81 8.53
C ARG A 156 -12.85 -9.01 9.19
N TRP A 157 -12.30 -10.21 9.04
CA TRP A 157 -12.81 -11.40 9.74
C TRP A 157 -12.67 -11.28 11.25
N ASN A 158 -11.53 -10.76 11.73
CA ASN A 158 -11.25 -10.66 13.16
C ASN A 158 -11.94 -9.46 13.84
N VAL A 159 -12.00 -8.31 13.17
CA VAL A 159 -12.49 -7.05 13.78
C VAL A 159 -13.94 -6.76 13.42
N GLY A 160 -14.36 -7.16 12.22
CA GLY A 160 -15.64 -6.79 11.62
C GLY A 160 -15.68 -5.35 11.13
N PHE A 161 -16.91 -4.83 10.97
CA PHE A 161 -17.19 -3.43 10.68
C PHE A 161 -17.81 -2.79 11.91
N ARG A 162 -17.07 -1.88 12.56
CA ARG A 162 -17.52 -1.16 13.76
C ARG A 162 -17.76 0.32 13.46
N GLU A 163 -18.66 0.93 14.22
CA GLU A 163 -18.93 2.37 14.15
C GLU A 163 -17.67 3.21 14.47
N LYS A 164 -16.87 2.74 15.43
CA LYS A 164 -15.56 3.32 15.77
C LYS A 164 -14.50 2.24 15.67
N GLU A 165 -13.47 2.49 14.87
CA GLU A 165 -12.33 1.58 14.72
C GLU A 165 -11.01 2.35 14.72
N ILE A 166 -9.96 1.76 15.27
CA ILE A 166 -8.63 2.36 15.34
C ILE A 166 -7.82 1.79 14.19
N TYR A 167 -7.44 2.65 13.23
CA TYR A 167 -6.53 2.28 12.16
C TYR A 167 -5.10 2.60 12.59
N VAL A 168 -4.24 1.58 12.59
CA VAL A 168 -2.83 1.72 12.89
C VAL A 168 -2.03 1.46 11.62
N ARG A 169 -1.27 2.46 11.18
CA ARG A 169 -0.33 2.34 10.07
C ARG A 169 1.08 2.23 10.62
N ARG A 170 1.82 1.22 10.20
CA ARG A 170 3.24 1.00 10.56
C ARG A 170 4.15 1.58 9.48
N SER A 171 5.29 2.15 9.90
CA SER A 171 6.42 2.44 9.01
C SER A 171 6.86 1.20 8.23
N ARG A 172 7.38 1.46 7.03
CA ARG A 172 7.86 0.44 6.09
C ARG A 172 9.29 0.76 5.72
N ASP A 173 10.20 0.03 6.33
CA ASP A 173 11.63 -0.08 6.04
C ASP A 173 12.48 1.21 6.20
N TRP A 174 11.91 2.41 6.08
CA TRP A 174 12.62 3.67 6.32
C TRP A 174 13.00 3.90 7.78
N ASP A 175 12.32 3.20 8.69
CA ASP A 175 12.59 3.19 10.12
C ASP A 175 13.74 2.25 10.52
N VAL A 176 14.19 1.38 9.60
CA VAL A 176 15.30 0.44 9.81
C VAL A 176 16.62 1.24 9.78
N GLY A 177 16.97 1.80 10.92
CA GLY A 177 18.17 2.62 11.10
C GLY A 177 17.95 3.90 11.91
N LEU A 178 16.69 4.26 12.21
CA LEU A 178 16.40 5.46 13.00
C LEU A 178 16.84 5.34 14.47
N GLY A 179 17.10 4.15 15.00
CA GLY A 179 17.51 3.99 16.41
C GLY A 179 16.51 4.60 17.40
N ASP A 180 16.95 4.86 18.63
CA ASP A 180 16.11 5.53 19.63
C ASP A 180 16.03 7.05 19.36
N ILE A 181 14.93 7.47 18.74
CA ILE A 181 14.62 8.87 18.40
C ILE A 181 14.60 9.73 19.67
N LEU A 182 14.30 9.19 20.84
CA LEU A 182 14.28 9.98 22.08
C LEU A 182 15.65 10.08 22.76
N LYS A 183 16.69 9.40 22.29
CA LYS A 183 18.04 9.49 22.88
C LYS A 183 19.08 10.10 21.94
N HIS A 184 18.99 9.81 20.65
CA HIS A 184 20.00 10.23 19.67
C HIS A 184 19.55 11.47 18.90
N ASP A 185 20.37 12.52 18.89
CA ASP A 185 20.04 13.78 18.22
C ASP A 185 19.99 13.64 16.69
N GLU A 186 20.93 12.89 16.10
CA GLU A 186 20.96 12.59 14.66
C GLU A 186 19.67 11.90 14.18
N SER A 187 19.21 10.89 14.92
CA SER A 187 17.93 10.20 14.67
C SER A 187 16.73 11.14 14.68
N ARG A 188 16.71 12.12 15.61
CA ARG A 188 15.65 13.14 15.68
C ARG A 188 15.67 14.06 14.48
N ARG A 189 16.86 14.47 14.03
CA ARG A 189 17.01 15.36 12.87
C ARG A 189 16.51 14.67 11.61
N ILE A 190 16.89 13.41 11.40
CA ILE A 190 16.43 12.58 10.28
C ILE A 190 14.90 12.41 10.33
N PHE A 191 14.35 12.01 11.48
CA PHE A 191 12.91 11.86 11.66
C PHE A 191 12.14 13.17 11.37
N THR A 192 12.63 14.28 11.90
CA THR A 192 12.01 15.60 11.72
C THR A 192 12.09 16.05 10.26
N ALA A 193 13.19 15.77 9.56
CA ALA A 193 13.34 16.05 8.15
C ALA A 193 12.31 15.26 7.31
N TYR A 194 12.10 13.98 7.60
CA TYR A 194 11.06 13.18 6.94
C TYR A 194 9.66 13.73 7.19
N ILE A 195 9.34 14.12 8.42
CA ILE A 195 8.05 14.76 8.73
C ILE A 195 7.89 16.07 7.97
N GLN A 196 8.91 16.93 7.96
CA GLN A 196 8.86 18.21 7.26
C GLN A 196 8.69 18.04 5.75
N GLN A 197 9.36 17.05 5.16
CA GLN A 197 9.18 16.71 3.76
C GLN A 197 7.75 16.23 3.49
N ALA A 198 7.23 15.30 4.29
CA ALA A 198 5.88 14.75 4.15
C ALA A 198 4.77 15.79 4.39
N THR A 199 5.02 16.78 5.27
CA THR A 199 4.07 17.85 5.61
C THR A 199 4.30 19.13 4.81
N SER A 200 5.27 19.14 3.89
CA SER A 200 5.55 20.29 3.05
C SER A 200 4.30 20.70 2.24
N PRO A 201 4.05 22.01 2.05
CA PRO A 201 2.86 22.49 1.33
C PRO A 201 2.75 21.93 -0.10
N CYS A 202 3.88 21.66 -0.75
CA CYS A 202 3.96 21.05 -2.07
C CYS A 202 3.36 19.63 -2.08
N CYS A 203 3.63 18.82 -1.04
CA CYS A 203 3.04 17.49 -0.88
C CYS A 203 1.56 17.55 -0.44
N ARG A 204 1.18 18.53 0.37
CA ARG A 204 -0.21 18.70 0.87
C ARG A 204 -1.20 19.11 -0.22
N ASN A 205 -0.75 19.84 -1.24
CA ASN A 205 -1.57 20.27 -2.38
C ASN A 205 -1.70 19.19 -3.48
N ARG A 206 -0.88 18.13 -3.45
CA ARG A 206 -1.12 16.90 -4.22
C ARG A 206 -2.18 16.03 -3.53
N ARG A 207 -3.40 16.54 -3.37
CA ARG A 207 -4.54 15.63 -3.23
C ARG A 207 -4.74 14.98 -4.61
N PRO A 208 -4.80 13.64 -4.74
CA PRO A 208 -5.38 13.08 -5.95
C PRO A 208 -6.80 13.65 -6.06
N ALA A 209 -7.13 14.20 -7.23
CA ALA A 209 -8.50 14.53 -7.56
C ALA A 209 -9.31 13.23 -7.51
N THR A 210 -9.88 12.91 -6.35
CA THR A 210 -10.80 11.80 -6.16
C THR A 210 -12.18 12.24 -6.64
N TYR A 211 -12.59 11.70 -7.78
CA TYR A 211 -13.97 11.25 -8.01
C TYR A 211 -14.10 9.81 -7.52
#